data_AF-A0AAW9RCE4-F1
#
_entry.id   AF-A0AAW9RCE4-F1
#
_cell.length_a   1.000
_cell.length_b   1.000
_cell.length_c   1.000
_cell.angle_alpha   90.00
_cell.angle_beta   90.00
_cell.angle_gamma   90.00
#
_symmetry.space_group_name_H-M   'P 1'
#
loop_
_entity.id
_entity.type
_entity.pdbx_description
1 polymer ?
#
loop_
_entity_poly.entity_id
_entity_poly.type
_entity_poly.pdbx_seq_one_letter_code
_entity_poly.pdbx_strand_id
1 'polypeptide(L)' 'MNPATVEKWLAEKALPQLRHFGPLVAIYGPSVMKAIFPNAPDWLDDAVRRERLADLGAKQAEIEREIRELSGCAG' A
#
# COMPACT_ATOMS: atom_id res chain seq x y z
N MET A 1 18.60 5.80 -6.52
CA MET A 1 17.69 6.89 -6.96
C MET A 1 18.24 8.21 -6.42
N ASN A 2 18.36 9.25 -7.25
CA ASN A 2 18.91 10.53 -6.79
C ASN A 2 17.79 11.33 -6.07
N PRO A 3 18.03 11.88 -4.86
CA PRO A 3 17.07 12.73 -4.13
C PRO A 3 16.46 13.85 -4.99
N ALA A 4 17.27 14.48 -5.85
CA ALA A 4 16.83 15.56 -6.73
C ALA A 4 15.76 15.14 -7.76
N THR A 5 15.65 13.85 -8.07
CA THR A 5 14.63 13.32 -8.98
C THR A 5 13.28 13.18 -8.27
N VAL A 6 13.29 12.78 -6.99
CA VAL A 6 12.08 12.66 -6.17
C VAL A 6 11.49 14.04 -5.89
N GLU A 7 12.33 15.02 -5.56
CA GLU A 7 11.90 16.41 -5.38
C GLU A 7 11.21 16.98 -6.63
N LYS A 8 11.70 16.65 -7.82
CA LYS A 8 11.05 17.07 -9.08
C LYS A 8 9.68 16.44 -9.29
N TRP A 9 9.46 15.20 -8.82
CA TRP A 9 8.13 14.58 -8.88
C TRP A 9 7.17 15.21 -7.90
N LEU A 10 7.61 15.47 -6.68
CA LEU A 10 6.80 16.14 -5.65
C LEU A 10 6.49 17.59 -6.05
N ALA A 11 7.38 18.26 -6.77
CA ALA A 11 7.17 19.59 -7.31
C ALA A 11 6.43 19.62 -8.66
N GLU A 12 5.88 18.48 -9.13
CA GLU A 12 5.16 18.33 -10.40
C GLU A 12 5.98 18.69 -11.66
N LYS A 13 7.30 18.81 -11.54
CA LYS A 13 8.22 19.14 -12.65
C LYS A 13 8.55 17.93 -13.52
N ALA A 14 8.20 16.72 -13.08
CA ALA A 14 8.37 15.49 -13.84
C ALA A 14 7.40 14.42 -13.35
N LEU A 15 6.93 13.55 -14.25
CA LEU A 15 6.15 12.37 -13.87
C LEU A 15 7.08 11.18 -13.64
N PRO A 16 6.90 10.42 -12.55
CA PRO A 16 7.64 9.19 -12.34
C PRO A 16 7.27 8.15 -13.39
N GLN A 17 8.29 7.54 -14.00
CA GLN A 17 8.09 6.33 -14.80
C GLN A 17 7.88 5.13 -13.87
N LEU A 18 7.00 4.20 -14.27
CA LEU A 18 6.65 2.99 -13.51
C LEU A 18 7.85 2.23 -12.92
N ARG A 19 8.95 2.13 -13.67
CA ARG A 19 10.19 1.44 -13.25
C ARG A 19 10.82 2.01 -11.98
N HIS A 20 10.60 3.28 -11.70
CA HIS A 20 11.14 3.93 -10.51
C HIS A 20 10.11 4.00 -9.38
N PHE A 21 8.82 3.97 -9.72
CA PHE A 21 7.72 4.08 -8.78
C PHE A 21 7.37 2.73 -8.12
N GLY A 22 7.47 1.63 -8.88
CA GLY A 22 7.20 0.28 -8.37
C GLY A 22 7.98 -0.10 -7.11
N PRO A 23 9.31 0.10 -7.06
CA PRO A 23 10.09 -0.17 -5.85
C PRO A 23 9.66 0.67 -4.63
N LEU A 24 9.24 1.93 -4.84
CA LEU A 24 8.78 2.80 -3.76
C LEU A 24 7.46 2.32 -3.17
N VAL A 25 6.51 1.91 -4.03
CA VAL A 25 5.26 1.28 -3.60
C VAL A 25 5.53 -0.02 -2.83
N ALA A 26 6.49 -0.83 -3.27
CA ALA A 26 6.84 -2.07 -2.60
C ALA A 26 7.47 -1.86 -1.21
N ILE A 27 8.24 -0.78 -1.02
CA ILE A 27 8.91 -0.49 0.26
C ILE A 27 7.98 0.20 1.25
N TYR A 28 7.23 1.21 0.79
CA TYR A 28 6.46 2.09 1.66
C TYR A 28 4.96 1.78 1.70
N GLY A 29 4.46 1.01 0.73
CA GLY A 29 3.04 0.74 0.58
C GLY A 29 2.32 1.74 -0.35
N PRO A 30 1.30 1.30 -1.09
CA PRO A 30 0.45 2.15 -1.92
C PRO A 30 -0.18 3.33 -1.17
N SER A 31 -0.65 3.13 0.06
CA SER A 31 -1.32 4.15 0.87
C SER A 31 -0.42 5.35 1.19
N VAL A 32 0.82 5.09 1.58
CA VAL A 32 1.82 6.14 1.83
C VAL A 32 2.15 6.88 0.55
N MET A 33 2.31 6.17 -0.56
CA MET A 33 2.55 6.81 -1.86
C MET A 33 1.39 7.73 -2.24
N LYS A 34 0.13 7.30 -2.09
CA LYS A 34 -1.02 8.17 -2.38
C LYS A 34 -1.04 9.43 -1.53
N ALA A 35 -0.63 9.35 -0.27
CA ALA A 35 -0.63 10.49 0.64
C ALA A 35 0.43 11.55 0.28
N ILE A 36 1.56 11.15 -0.32
CA ILE A 36 2.67 12.07 -0.61
C ILE A 36 2.64 12.66 -2.03
N PHE A 37 1.84 12.10 -2.95
CA PHE A 37 1.70 12.60 -4.31
C PHE A 37 0.44 13.49 -4.44
N PRO A 38 0.58 14.82 -4.65
CA PRO A 38 -0.55 15.73 -4.79
C PRO A 38 -1.48 15.35 -5.95
N ASN A 39 -0.88 14.93 -7.06
CA ASN A 39 -1.54 14.42 -8.25
C ASN A 39 -1.17 12.95 -8.44
N ALA A 40 -1.74 12.09 -7.60
CA ALA A 40 -1.56 10.65 -7.68
C ALA A 40 -2.15 10.08 -8.99
N PRO A 41 -1.48 9.15 -9.69
CA PRO A 41 -2.06 8.46 -10.83
C PRO A 41 -3.25 7.57 -10.44
N ASP A 42 -4.27 7.46 -11.30
CA ASP A 42 -5.49 6.67 -11.04
C ASP A 42 -5.21 5.20 -10.65
N TRP A 43 -4.18 4.58 -11.23
CA TRP A 43 -3.83 3.19 -10.91
C TRP A 43 -3.41 3.02 -9.44
N LEU A 44 -2.96 4.09 -8.78
CA LEU A 44 -2.56 4.08 -7.37
C LEU A 44 -3.78 3.91 -6.47
N ASP A 45 -4.96 4.36 -6.89
CA ASP A 45 -6.21 4.14 -6.14
C ASP A 45 -6.58 2.66 -6.09
N ASP A 46 -6.43 1.96 -7.21
CA ASP A 46 -6.63 0.51 -7.26
C ASP A 46 -5.59 -0.23 -6.41
N ALA A 47 -4.35 0.24 -6.39
CA ALA A 47 -3.31 -0.33 -5.53
C ALA A 47 -3.62 -0.14 -4.04
N VAL A 48 -4.08 1.05 -3.62
CA VAL A 48 -4.53 1.33 -2.25
C VAL A 48 -5.74 0.47 -1.88
N ARG A 49 -6.70 0.29 -2.81
CA ARG A 49 -7.86 -0.58 -2.57
C ARG A 49 -7.42 -2.03 -2.34
N ARG A 50 -6.47 -2.54 -3.12
CA ARG A 50 -5.94 -3.90 -2.98
C ARG A 50 -5.16 -4.09 -1.67
N GLU A 51 -4.33 -3.12 -1.30
CA GLU A 51 -3.65 -3.11 0.01
C GLU A 51 -4.67 -3.21 1.14
N ARG A 52 -5.72 -2.39 1.09
CA ARG A 52 -6.77 -2.40 2.12
C ARG A 52 -7.53 -3.73 2.18
N LEU A 53 -7.81 -4.34 1.03
CA LEU A 53 -8.45 -5.66 0.98
C LEU A 53 -7.56 -6.76 1.58
N ALA A 54 -6.25 -6.71 1.31
CA ALA A 54 -5.29 -7.65 1.89
C ALA A 54 -5.23 -7.52 3.42
N ASP A 55 -5.18 -6.28 3.94
CA ASP A 55 -5.22 -6.02 5.38
C ASP A 55 -6.50 -6.58 6.04
N LEU A 56 -7.65 -6.37 5.40
CA LEU A 56 -8.92 -6.88 5.89
C LEU A 56 -8.96 -8.42 5.87
N GLY A 57 -8.45 -9.04 4.81
CA GLY A 57 -8.34 -10.50 4.73
C GLY A 57 -7.42 -11.09 5.80
N ALA A 58 -6.29 -10.45 6.08
CA ALA A 58 -5.38 -10.86 7.15
C ALA A 58 -6.05 -10.76 8.53
N LYS A 59 -6.79 -9.69 8.79
CA LYS A 59 -7.57 -9.53 10.02
C LYS A 59 -8.67 -10.57 10.15
N GLN A 60 -9.36 -10.88 9.05
CA GLN A 60 -10.37 -11.94 9.04
C GLN A 60 -9.76 -13.29 9.41
N ALA A 61 -8.64 -13.65 8.78
CA ALA A 61 -7.95 -14.91 9.07
C ALA A 61 -7.47 -15.00 10.52
N GLU A 62 -6.99 -13.89 11.09
CA GLU A 62 -6.59 -13.80 12.50
C GLU A 62 -7.78 -14.07 13.44
N ILE A 63 -8.90 -13.38 13.22
CA ILE A 63 -10.11 -13.53 14.02
C ILE A 63 -10.67 -14.96 13.90
N GLU A 64 -10.70 -15.54 12.70
CA GLU A 64 -11.14 -16.92 12.49
C GLU A 64 -10.24 -17.94 13.21
N ARG A 65 -8.94 -17.67 13.30
CA ARG A 65 -8.02 -18.49 14.09
C ARG A 65 -8.33 -18.38 15.58
N GLU A 66 -8.51 -17.17 16.11
CA GLU A 66 -8.84 -16.94 17.51
C GLU A 66 -10.16 -17.60 17.92
N ILE A 67 -11.21 -17.48 17.09
CA ILE A 67 -12.50 -18.16 17.31
C ILE A 67 -12.30 -19.68 17.37
N ARG A 68 -11.50 -20.26 16.47
CA ARG A 68 -11.23 -21.70 16.44
C ARG A 68 -10.50 -22.17 17.70
N GLU A 69 -9.53 -21.39 18.17
CA GLU A 69 -8.79 -21.70 19.39
C GLU A 69 -9.71 -21.66 20.62
N LEU A 70 -10.52 -20.61 20.75
CA LEU A 70 -11.46 -20.46 21.87
C LEU A 70 -12.60 -21.49 21.85
N SER A 71 -13.13 -21.82 20.68
CA SER A 71 -14.18 -22.84 20.53
C SER A 71 -13.67 -24.28 20.66
N GLY A 72 -12.39 -24.53 20.32
CA GLY A 72 -11.74 -25.83 20.48
C GLY A 72 -11.29 -26.14 21.91
N CYS A 73 -11.06 -25.13 22.76
CA CYS A 73 -10.78 -25.31 24.18
C CYS A 73 -12.04 -25.51 25.06
N ALA A 74 -13.25 -25.42 24.48
CA ALA A 74 -14.52 -25.59 25.19
C ALA A 74 -15.04 -27.05 25.20
N GLY A 75 -14.21 -28.03 24.81
CA GLY A 75 -14.53 -29.46 24.79
C GLY A 75 -13.76 -30.26 25.84
#